data_AF-A0A0L8HR37-F1
#
_entry.id   AF-A0A0L8HR37-F1
#
_cell.length_a   1.000
_cell.length_b   1.000
_cell.length_c   1.000
_cell.angle_alpha   90.00
_cell.angle_beta   90.00
_cell.angle_gamma   90.00
#
_symmetry.space_group_name_H-M   'P 1'
#
loop_
_entity.id
_entity.type
_entity.pdbx_description
1 polymer ?
#
loop_
_entity_poly.entity_id
_entity_poly.type
_entity_poly.pdbx_seq_one_letter_code
_entity_poly.pdbx_strand_id
1 'polypeptide(L)'
;SLTDGWKATSVEMDHESEFHKQLSRALWDEISKPLKTWVETQQKTRRPIEAMVEKAVRQLADRRNDEYKTKKNAFSMSRDLEKFEEQLAEARDGKGKYTDRDITKLEKKCRQQYDVVQKCDKEYSEACQKAEAARQEWDLSILKVTRTLLLLLLLFSCFSGLPQFLFFFWGGLLYGVGAVFKFHSMSL
;
A
#
# COMPACT_ATOMS: atom_id res chain seq x y z
N SER A 1 6.90 23.69 -74.22
CA SER A 1 5.53 23.50 -74.77
C SER A 1 4.55 23.27 -73.62
N LEU A 2 3.24 23.34 -73.84
CA LEU A 2 2.23 23.00 -72.81
C LEU A 2 2.47 21.58 -72.24
N THR A 3 2.89 20.65 -73.10
CA THR A 3 3.23 19.27 -72.72
C THR A 3 4.38 19.19 -71.71
N ASP A 4 5.40 20.05 -71.85
CA ASP A 4 6.54 20.07 -70.92
C ASP A 4 6.15 20.63 -69.55
N GLY A 5 5.25 21.61 -69.52
CA GLY A 5 4.69 22.15 -68.28
C GLY A 5 3.96 21.07 -67.46
N TRP A 6 3.08 20.31 -68.11
CA TRP A 6 2.37 19.20 -67.45
C TRP A 6 3.31 18.08 -66.97
N LYS A 7 4.37 17.76 -67.73
CA LYS A 7 5.39 16.79 -67.31
C LYS A 7 6.15 17.28 -66.07
N ALA A 8 6.56 18.55 -66.04
CA ALA A 8 7.23 19.12 -64.89
C ALA A 8 6.33 19.09 -63.64
N THR A 9 5.05 19.47 -63.78
CA THR A 9 4.09 19.35 -62.67
C THR A 9 3.93 17.92 -62.18
N SER A 10 3.85 16.92 -63.07
CA SER A 10 3.76 15.51 -62.68
C SER A 10 4.99 15.06 -61.87
N VAL A 11 6.19 15.46 -62.29
CA VAL A 11 7.43 15.13 -61.57
C VAL A 11 7.45 15.75 -60.17
N GLU A 12 7.06 17.02 -60.05
CA GLU A 12 6.98 17.67 -58.74
C GLU A 12 5.94 17.01 -57.82
N MET A 13 4.80 16.58 -58.38
CA MET A 13 3.79 15.83 -57.62
C MET A 13 4.33 14.48 -57.11
N ASP A 14 5.13 13.77 -57.92
CA ASP A 14 5.77 12.52 -57.51
C ASP A 14 6.83 12.76 -56.42
N HIS A 15 7.64 13.81 -56.54
CA HIS A 15 8.60 14.21 -55.52
C HIS A 15 7.93 14.56 -54.19
N GLU A 16 6.87 15.38 -54.21
CA GLU A 16 6.13 15.76 -53.01
C GLU A 16 5.48 14.53 -52.34
N SER A 17 4.93 13.61 -53.14
CA SER A 17 4.39 12.34 -52.63
C SER A 17 5.46 11.51 -51.91
N GLU A 18 6.64 11.40 -52.50
CA GLU A 18 7.73 10.62 -51.93
C GLU A 18 8.31 11.28 -50.66
N PHE A 19 8.42 12.62 -50.65
CA PHE A 19 8.80 13.38 -49.46
C PHE A 19 7.84 13.12 -48.29
N HIS A 20 6.53 13.15 -48.52
CA HIS A 20 5.54 12.84 -47.48
C HIS A 20 5.65 11.42 -46.94
N LYS A 21 5.92 10.42 -47.80
CA LYS A 21 6.15 9.04 -47.35
C LYS A 21 7.39 8.93 -46.48
N GLN A 22 8.48 9.58 -46.87
CA GLN A 22 9.73 9.59 -46.12
C GLN A 22 9.57 10.28 -44.77
N LEU A 23 8.94 11.45 -44.74
CA LEU A 23 8.64 12.18 -43.51
C LEU A 23 7.76 11.35 -42.57
N SER A 24 6.68 10.75 -43.09
CA SER A 24 5.80 9.89 -42.30
C SER A 24 6.56 8.70 -41.70
N ARG A 25 7.43 8.06 -42.49
CA ARG A 25 8.27 6.96 -42.03
C ARG A 25 9.27 7.40 -40.96
N ALA A 26 9.93 8.54 -41.15
CA ALA A 26 10.86 9.10 -40.17
C ALA A 26 10.16 9.39 -38.83
N LEU A 27 8.99 10.05 -38.86
CA LEU A 27 8.19 10.30 -37.65
C LEU A 27 7.76 8.99 -36.95
N TRP A 28 7.45 7.95 -37.72
CA TRP A 28 7.10 6.65 -37.15
C TRP A 28 8.30 5.98 -36.48
N ASP A 29 9.44 5.94 -37.17
CA ASP A 29 10.63 5.20 -36.74
C ASP A 29 11.39 5.92 -35.61
N GLU A 30 11.45 7.26 -35.62
CA GLU A 30 12.25 8.05 -34.68
C GLU A 30 11.46 8.59 -33.49
N ILE A 31 10.14 8.74 -33.61
CA ILE A 31 9.31 9.31 -32.54
C ILE A 31 8.31 8.28 -32.03
N SER A 32 7.44 7.77 -32.90
CA SER A 32 6.31 6.94 -32.47
C SER A 32 6.76 5.60 -31.87
N LYS A 33 7.69 4.90 -32.53
CA LYS A 33 8.23 3.62 -32.04
C LYS A 33 9.02 3.76 -30.73
N PRO A 34 9.96 4.72 -30.58
CA PRO A 34 10.68 4.90 -29.32
C PRO A 34 9.78 5.29 -28.17
N LEU A 35 8.79 6.17 -28.38
CA LEU A 35 7.81 6.53 -27.35
C LEU A 35 7.01 5.32 -26.88
N LYS A 36 6.52 4.49 -27.82
CA LYS A 36 5.80 3.26 -27.47
C LYS A 36 6.67 2.32 -26.64
N THR A 37 7.91 2.08 -27.07
CA THR A 37 8.87 1.22 -26.37
C THR A 37 9.19 1.74 -24.97
N TRP A 38 9.36 3.05 -24.84
CA TRP A 38 9.61 3.71 -23.56
C TRP A 38 8.43 3.51 -22.62
N VAL A 39 7.19 3.78 -23.05
CA VAL A 39 5.97 3.58 -22.24
C VAL A 39 5.85 2.13 -21.76
N GLU A 40 6.06 1.15 -22.65
CA GLU A 40 6.02 -0.27 -22.29
C GLU A 40 7.08 -0.63 -21.25
N THR A 41 8.28 -0.08 -21.37
CA THR A 41 9.38 -0.26 -20.40
C THR A 41 9.03 0.35 -19.05
N GLN A 42 8.47 1.57 -19.03
CA GLN A 42 8.02 2.22 -17.81
C GLN A 42 6.94 1.42 -17.08
N GLN A 43 5.96 0.87 -17.82
CA GLN A 43 4.92 0.03 -17.25
C GLN A 43 5.47 -1.25 -16.63
N LYS A 44 6.44 -1.91 -17.29
CA LYS A 44 7.09 -3.12 -16.76
C LYS A 44 7.83 -2.84 -15.45
N THR A 45 8.43 -1.66 -15.30
CA THR A 45 9.10 -1.25 -14.06
C THR A 45 8.10 -0.85 -12.96
N ARG A 46 6.99 -0.18 -13.32
CA ARG A 46 6.02 0.33 -12.36
C ARG A 46 5.18 -0.78 -11.70
N ARG A 47 4.65 -1.72 -12.49
CA ARG A 47 3.69 -2.73 -12.00
C ARG A 47 4.19 -3.55 -10.78
N PRO A 48 5.42 -4.11 -10.76
CA PRO A 48 5.89 -4.90 -9.63
C PRO A 48 6.02 -4.08 -8.34
N ILE A 49 6.37 -2.80 -8.49
CA ILE A 49 6.59 -1.88 -7.38
C ILE A 49 5.26 -1.50 -6.74
N GLU A 50 4.22 -1.28 -7.54
CA GLU A 50 2.85 -1.06 -7.05
C GLU A 50 2.29 -2.30 -6.36
N ALA A 51 2.48 -3.48 -6.95
CA ALA A 51 2.05 -4.75 -6.35
C ALA A 51 2.73 -5.02 -5.00
N MET A 52 4.00 -4.62 -4.83
CA MET A 52 4.71 -4.71 -3.56
C MET A 52 4.05 -3.86 -2.47
N VAL A 53 3.67 -2.61 -2.78
CA VAL A 53 2.97 -1.73 -1.83
C VAL A 53 1.59 -2.28 -1.48
N GLU A 54 0.86 -2.74 -2.49
CA GLU A 54 -0.47 -3.32 -2.30
C GLU A 54 -0.41 -4.56 -1.39
N LYS A 55 0.61 -5.39 -1.55
CA LYS A 55 0.84 -6.52 -0.64
C LYS A 55 1.18 -6.04 0.77
N ALA A 56 2.07 -5.06 0.92
CA ALA A 56 2.51 -4.57 2.23
C ALA A 56 1.37 -3.91 3.01
N VAL A 57 0.50 -3.13 2.35
CA VAL A 57 -0.64 -2.49 3.03
C VAL A 57 -1.69 -3.51 3.48
N ARG A 58 -1.98 -4.54 2.67
CA ARG A 58 -2.88 -5.64 3.08
C ARG A 58 -2.32 -6.40 4.27
N GLN A 59 -1.02 -6.74 4.22
CA GLN A 59 -0.35 -7.40 5.33
C GLN A 59 -0.38 -6.56 6.62
N LEU A 60 -0.16 -5.24 6.53
CA LEU A 60 -0.27 -4.34 7.67
C LEU A 60 -1.69 -4.34 8.26
N ALA A 61 -2.73 -4.29 7.42
CA ALA A 61 -4.12 -4.34 7.86
C ALA A 61 -4.43 -5.66 8.60
N ASP A 62 -3.98 -6.80 8.08
CA ASP A 62 -4.15 -8.10 8.73
C ASP A 62 -3.47 -8.13 10.11
N ARG A 63 -2.23 -7.63 10.21
CA ARG A 63 -1.50 -7.59 11.50
C ARG A 63 -2.15 -6.65 12.51
N ARG A 64 -2.69 -5.51 12.08
CA ARG A 64 -3.44 -4.59 12.95
C ARG A 64 -4.75 -5.21 13.46
N ASN A 65 -5.42 -6.00 12.63
CA ASN A 65 -6.62 -6.73 13.03
C ASN A 65 -6.29 -7.82 14.07
N ASP A 66 -5.18 -8.54 13.88
CA ASP A 66 -4.73 -9.54 14.86
C ASP A 66 -4.36 -8.89 16.20
N GLU A 67 -3.62 -7.78 16.18
CA GLU A 67 -3.31 -6.98 17.38
C GLU A 67 -4.59 -6.53 18.10
N TYR A 68 -5.59 -6.05 17.36
CA TYR A 68 -6.86 -5.64 17.95
C TYR A 68 -7.59 -6.80 18.64
N LYS A 69 -7.60 -7.99 18.03
CA LYS A 69 -8.23 -9.19 18.60
C LYS A 69 -7.52 -9.65 19.86
N THR A 70 -6.19 -9.73 19.84
CA THR A 70 -5.40 -10.17 21.00
C THR A 70 -5.48 -9.16 22.13
N LYS A 71 -5.50 -7.86 21.82
CA LYS A 71 -5.78 -6.79 22.80
C LYS A 71 -7.11 -7.03 23.50
N LYS A 72 -8.19 -7.16 22.73
CA LYS A 72 -9.54 -7.38 23.28
C LYS A 72 -9.58 -8.62 24.16
N ASN A 73 -8.91 -9.71 23.75
CA ASN A 73 -8.83 -10.93 24.53
C ASN A 73 -8.08 -10.74 25.86
N ALA A 74 -6.90 -10.11 25.83
CA ALA A 74 -6.11 -9.81 27.03
C ALA A 74 -6.92 -9.00 28.05
N PHE A 75 -7.58 -7.92 27.61
CA PHE A 75 -8.46 -7.13 28.47
C PHE A 75 -9.62 -7.95 29.05
N SER A 76 -10.24 -8.82 28.25
CA SER A 76 -11.32 -9.67 28.76
C SER A 76 -10.83 -10.62 29.84
N MET A 77 -9.69 -11.27 29.64
CA MET A 77 -9.13 -12.22 30.60
C MET A 77 -8.69 -11.55 31.89
N SER A 78 -8.11 -10.34 31.81
CA SER A 78 -7.75 -9.53 32.99
C SER A 78 -8.98 -9.15 33.80
N ARG A 79 -10.05 -8.69 33.15
CA ARG A 79 -11.30 -8.36 33.82
C ARG A 79 -11.95 -9.58 34.49
N ASP A 80 -11.82 -10.76 33.88
CA ASP A 80 -12.34 -11.98 34.49
C ASP A 80 -11.49 -12.44 35.70
N LEU A 81 -10.17 -12.19 35.69
CA LEU A 81 -9.32 -12.37 36.87
C LEU A 81 -9.76 -11.47 38.03
N GLU A 82 -9.98 -10.18 37.78
CA GLU A 82 -10.42 -9.22 38.81
C GLU A 82 -11.69 -9.70 39.53
N LYS A 83 -12.67 -10.25 38.80
CA LYS A 83 -13.88 -10.81 39.41
C LYS A 83 -13.60 -12.00 40.33
N PHE A 84 -12.67 -12.88 39.97
CA PHE A 84 -12.31 -14.00 40.83
C PHE A 84 -11.51 -13.55 42.05
N GLU A 85 -10.65 -12.54 41.89
CA GLU A 85 -9.92 -11.93 43.01
C GLU A 85 -10.86 -11.22 43.99
N GLU A 86 -11.88 -10.51 43.50
CA GLU A 86 -12.92 -9.90 44.32
C GLU A 86 -13.72 -10.96 45.10
N GLN A 87 -14.17 -12.03 44.44
CA GLN A 87 -14.84 -13.16 45.11
C GLN A 87 -13.98 -13.82 46.18
N LEU A 88 -12.67 -13.98 45.92
CA LEU A 88 -11.73 -14.53 46.89
C LEU A 88 -11.53 -13.59 48.09
N ALA A 89 -11.48 -12.28 47.86
CA ALA A 89 -11.37 -11.28 48.91
C ALA A 89 -12.61 -11.28 49.81
N GLU A 90 -13.82 -11.30 49.23
CA GLU A 90 -15.07 -11.42 49.99
C GLU A 90 -15.11 -12.69 50.85
N ALA A 91 -14.70 -13.82 50.28
CA ALA A 91 -14.65 -15.10 50.98
C ALA A 91 -13.69 -15.08 52.18
N ARG A 92 -12.54 -14.40 52.05
CA ARG A 92 -11.55 -14.23 53.14
C ARG A 92 -12.01 -13.26 54.22
N ASP A 93 -12.78 -12.23 53.85
CA ASP A 93 -13.40 -11.28 54.79
C ASP A 93 -14.57 -11.90 55.58
N GLY A 94 -14.93 -13.16 55.33
CA GLY A 94 -16.10 -13.81 55.93
C GLY A 94 -17.44 -13.25 55.41
N LYS A 95 -17.42 -12.51 54.30
CA LYS A 95 -18.62 -12.01 53.62
C LYS A 95 -19.18 -13.13 52.76
N GLY A 96 -20.26 -13.76 53.22
CA GLY A 96 -20.92 -14.86 52.52
C GLY A 96 -20.76 -16.22 53.22
N LYS A 97 -21.42 -17.26 52.68
CA LYS A 97 -21.37 -18.63 53.22
C LYS A 97 -20.29 -19.47 52.52
N TYR A 98 -19.04 -19.02 52.55
CA TYR A 98 -17.92 -19.76 51.99
C TYR A 98 -17.36 -20.73 53.03
N THR A 99 -17.07 -21.96 52.60
CA THR A 99 -16.32 -22.92 53.41
C THR A 99 -14.82 -22.80 53.13
N ASP A 100 -13.95 -23.26 54.03
CA ASP A 100 -12.50 -23.32 53.79
C ASP A 100 -12.15 -24.04 52.48
N ARG A 101 -12.92 -25.09 52.16
CA ARG A 101 -12.78 -25.84 50.91
C ARG A 101 -13.11 -24.99 49.68
N ASP A 102 -14.07 -24.07 49.77
CA ASP A 102 -14.44 -23.18 48.66
C ASP A 102 -13.42 -22.07 48.48
N ILE A 103 -12.84 -21.56 49.58
CA ILE A 103 -11.72 -20.62 49.54
C ILE A 103 -10.53 -21.23 48.79
N THR A 104 -10.12 -22.46 49.14
CA THR A 104 -9.01 -23.15 48.44
C THR A 104 -9.29 -23.34 46.94
N LYS A 105 -10.54 -23.60 46.54
CA LYS A 105 -10.91 -23.71 45.13
C LYS A 105 -10.82 -22.36 44.41
N LEU A 106 -11.26 -21.28 45.05
CA LEU A 106 -11.17 -19.93 44.50
C LEU A 106 -9.70 -19.51 44.33
N GLU A 107 -8.84 -19.78 45.30
CA GLU A 107 -7.39 -19.53 45.20
C GLU A 107 -6.77 -20.25 43.99
N LYS A 108 -7.13 -21.52 43.78
CA LYS A 108 -6.67 -22.28 42.61
C LYS A 108 -7.17 -21.67 41.31
N LYS A 109 -8.43 -21.23 41.25
CA LYS A 109 -8.99 -20.55 40.06
C LYS A 109 -8.29 -19.23 39.78
N CYS A 110 -8.06 -18.37 40.79
CA CYS A 110 -7.34 -17.11 40.61
C CYS A 110 -5.94 -17.35 40.06
N ARG A 111 -5.21 -18.33 40.62
CA ARG A 111 -3.87 -18.68 40.13
C ARG A 111 -3.89 -19.16 38.67
N GLN A 112 -4.82 -20.04 38.31
CA GLN A 112 -4.96 -20.52 36.94
C GLN A 112 -5.33 -19.39 35.97
N GLN A 113 -6.25 -18.51 36.37
CA GLN A 113 -6.66 -17.37 35.55
C GLN A 113 -5.52 -16.36 35.40
N TYR A 114 -4.71 -16.15 36.43
CA TYR A 114 -3.51 -15.32 36.36
C TYR A 114 -2.52 -15.85 35.30
N ASP A 115 -2.26 -17.16 35.27
CA ASP A 115 -1.41 -17.77 34.24
C ASP A 115 -1.98 -17.57 32.82
N VAL A 116 -3.31 -17.60 32.67
CA VAL A 116 -4.00 -17.31 31.40
C VAL A 116 -3.81 -15.85 31.00
N VAL A 117 -3.96 -14.91 31.93
CA VAL A 117 -3.74 -13.47 31.67
C VAL A 117 -2.30 -13.24 31.21
N GLN A 118 -1.31 -13.79 31.91
CA GLN A 118 0.10 -13.66 31.50
C GLN A 118 0.35 -14.18 30.09
N LYS A 119 -0.27 -15.31 29.73
CA LYS A 119 -0.17 -15.85 28.37
C LYS A 119 -0.81 -14.92 27.34
N CYS A 120 -2.01 -14.41 27.60
CA CYS A 120 -2.70 -13.51 26.68
C CYS A 120 -1.98 -12.16 26.52
N ASP A 121 -1.40 -11.63 27.59
CA ASP A 121 -0.58 -10.40 27.54
C ASP A 121 0.68 -10.61 26.68
N LYS A 122 1.32 -11.77 26.81
CA LYS A 122 2.43 -12.14 25.94
C LYS A 122 2.01 -12.23 24.47
N GLU A 123 0.89 -12.89 24.18
CA GLU A 123 0.35 -12.99 22.81
C GLU A 123 0.00 -11.61 22.22
N TYR A 124 -0.57 -10.72 23.04
CA TYR A 124 -0.84 -9.33 22.63
C TYR A 124 0.45 -8.56 22.34
N SER A 125 1.46 -8.64 23.21
CA SER A 125 2.77 -8.01 23.01
C SER A 125 3.46 -8.50 21.73
N GLU A 126 3.44 -9.81 21.48
CA GLU A 126 3.98 -10.38 20.24
C GLU A 126 3.18 -9.91 18.99
N ALA A 127 1.87 -9.73 19.11
CA ALA A 127 1.05 -9.19 18.03
C ALA A 127 1.40 -7.72 17.72
N CYS A 128 1.62 -6.88 18.74
CA CYS A 128 2.10 -5.51 18.57
C CYS A 128 3.45 -5.47 17.84
N GLN A 129 4.40 -6.33 18.23
CA GLN A 129 5.71 -6.41 17.56
C GLN A 129 5.57 -6.79 16.08
N LYS A 130 4.71 -7.76 15.75
CA LYS A 130 4.43 -8.16 14.36
C LYS A 130 3.76 -7.05 13.56
N ALA A 131 2.84 -6.30 14.17
CA ALA A 131 2.20 -5.15 13.54
C ALA A 131 3.19 -4.00 13.27
N GLU A 132 4.09 -3.73 14.21
CA GLU A 132 5.15 -2.73 14.02
C GLU A 132 6.15 -3.13 12.93
N ALA A 133 6.57 -4.41 12.89
CA ALA A 133 7.40 -4.91 11.80
C ALA A 133 6.72 -4.76 10.43
N ALA A 134 5.42 -5.06 10.33
CA ALA A 134 4.65 -4.87 9.10
C ALA A 134 4.49 -3.39 8.71
N ARG A 135 4.40 -2.48 9.70
CA ARG A 135 4.37 -1.02 9.47
C ARG A 135 5.67 -0.55 8.84
N GLN A 136 6.81 -1.00 9.38
CA GLN A 136 8.14 -0.67 8.87
C GLN A 136 8.35 -1.22 7.44
N GLU A 137 7.90 -2.45 7.16
CA GLU A 137 7.91 -3.02 5.82
C GLU A 137 7.10 -2.17 4.82
N TRP A 138 5.91 -1.72 5.24
CA TRP A 138 5.08 -0.83 4.43
C TRP A 138 5.77 0.52 4.16
N ASP A 139 6.32 1.19 5.17
CA ASP A 139 7.08 2.44 5.00
C ASP A 139 8.24 2.27 4.02
N LEU A 140 9.01 1.19 4.17
CA LEU A 140 10.12 0.86 3.26
C LEU A 140 9.63 0.62 1.84
N SER A 141 8.47 -0.03 1.66
CA SER A 141 7.87 -0.25 0.35
C SER A 141 7.51 1.09 -0.31
N ILE A 142 6.88 2.01 0.43
CA ILE A 142 6.51 3.35 -0.03
C ILE A 142 7.75 4.15 -0.43
N LEU A 143 8.81 4.11 0.37
CA LEU A 143 10.07 4.80 0.07
C LEU A 143 10.72 4.27 -1.22
N LYS A 144 10.73 2.95 -1.43
CA LYS A 144 11.22 2.35 -2.68
C LYS A 144 10.43 2.84 -3.89
N VAL A 145 9.10 2.84 -3.81
CA VAL A 145 8.23 3.32 -4.89
C VAL A 145 8.46 4.79 -5.19
N THR A 146 8.49 5.61 -4.15
CA THR A 146 8.67 7.05 -4.27
C THR A 146 10.00 7.36 -4.95
N ARG A 147 11.08 6.69 -4.55
CA ARG A 147 12.39 6.83 -5.18
C ARG A 147 12.34 6.46 -6.66
N THR A 148 11.75 5.31 -7.01
CA THR A 148 11.67 4.89 -8.41
C THR A 148 10.83 5.87 -9.24
N LEU A 149 9.65 6.26 -8.77
CA LEU A 149 8.79 7.20 -9.48
C LEU A 149 9.44 8.58 -9.65
N LEU A 150 10.15 9.09 -8.64
CA LEU A 150 10.92 10.34 -8.74
C LEU A 150 12.03 10.25 -9.80
N LEU A 151 12.77 9.14 -9.86
CA LEU A 151 13.79 8.94 -10.89
C LEU A 151 13.17 8.91 -12.29
N LEU A 152 12.00 8.28 -12.45
CA LEU A 152 11.27 8.28 -13.72
C LEU A 152 10.82 9.69 -14.14
N LEU A 153 10.39 10.51 -13.18
CA LEU A 153 10.02 11.90 -13.41
C LEU A 153 11.21 12.79 -13.79
N LEU A 154 12.38 12.55 -13.18
CA LEU A 154 13.61 13.26 -13.54
C LEU A 154 14.09 12.89 -14.95
N LEU A 155 14.05 11.60 -15.31
CA LEU A 155 14.35 11.16 -16.68
C LEU A 155 13.38 11.77 -17.70
N PHE A 156 12.09 11.85 -17.37
CA PHE A 156 11.11 12.50 -18.24
C PHE A 156 11.35 14.01 -18.38
N SER A 157 11.71 14.69 -17.29
CA SER A 157 12.07 16.11 -17.32
C SER A 157 13.33 16.38 -18.15
N CYS A 158 14.35 15.52 -18.06
CA CYS A 158 15.55 15.61 -18.89
C CYS A 158 15.27 15.34 -20.38
N PHE A 159 14.34 14.45 -20.70
CA PHE A 159 14.02 14.10 -22.09
C PHE A 159 13.08 15.11 -22.75
N SER A 160 12.15 15.70 -21.98
CA SER A 160 11.15 16.60 -22.53
C SER A 160 11.66 18.00 -22.80
N GLY A 161 12.71 18.49 -22.10
CA GLY A 161 13.32 19.82 -22.36
C GLY A 161 12.35 21.02 -22.34
N LEU A 162 11.08 20.80 -22.01
CA LEU A 162 9.97 21.71 -22.17
C LEU A 162 9.19 21.76 -20.86
N PRO A 163 9.24 22.88 -20.11
CA PRO A 163 8.62 23.00 -18.80
C PRO A 163 7.07 22.96 -18.82
N GLN A 164 6.43 22.82 -19.98
CA GLN A 164 4.96 22.92 -20.14
C GLN A 164 4.22 21.58 -20.19
N PHE A 165 4.88 20.45 -20.44
CA PHE A 165 4.20 19.14 -20.53
C PHE A 165 3.90 18.48 -19.17
N LEU A 166 4.46 19.02 -18.08
CA LEU A 166 4.26 18.50 -16.72
C LEU A 166 2.81 18.62 -16.23
N PHE A 167 2.03 19.57 -16.75
CA PHE A 167 0.67 19.84 -16.24
C PHE A 167 -0.38 18.81 -16.71
N PHE A 168 -0.28 18.32 -17.95
CA PHE A 168 -1.30 17.43 -18.52
C PHE A 168 -1.17 15.97 -18.05
N PHE A 169 0.05 15.48 -17.86
CA PHE A 169 0.25 14.08 -17.45
C PHE A 169 -0.04 13.86 -15.95
N TRP A 170 0.21 14.86 -15.11
CA TRP A 170 -0.09 14.79 -13.68
C TRP A 170 -1.58 14.95 -13.35
N GLY A 171 -2.37 15.63 -14.20
CA GLY A 171 -3.82 15.70 -14.05
C GLY A 171 -4.51 14.33 -14.05
N GLY A 172 -4.00 13.36 -14.81
CA GLY A 172 -4.52 11.99 -14.79
C GLY A 172 -4.01 11.13 -13.63
N LEU A 173 -2.75 11.33 -13.21
CA LEU A 173 -2.11 10.53 -12.15
C LEU A 173 -2.59 10.92 -10.75
N LEU A 174 -2.83 12.22 -10.48
CA LEU A 174 -3.38 12.70 -9.21
C LEU A 174 -4.86 12.32 -9.03
N TYR A 175 -5.65 12.29 -10.09
CA TYR A 175 -7.05 11.86 -10.01
C TYR A 175 -7.19 10.34 -9.82
N GLY A 176 -6.26 9.55 -10.36
CA GLY A 176 -6.22 8.09 -10.14
C GLY A 176 -5.77 7.69 -8.72
N VAL A 177 -4.81 8.43 -8.14
CA VAL A 177 -4.31 8.15 -6.78
C VAL A 177 -5.20 8.79 -5.69
N GLY A 178 -5.89 9.89 -6.00
CA GLY A 178 -6.83 10.56 -5.09
C GLY A 178 -8.07 9.74 -4.74
N ALA A 179 -8.45 8.77 -5.59
CA ALA A 179 -9.57 7.86 -5.29
C ALA A 179 -9.20 6.78 -4.25
N VAL A 180 -7.92 6.41 -4.12
CA VAL A 180 -7.46 5.43 -3.13
C VAL A 180 -7.26 6.07 -1.76
N PHE A 181 -6.94 7.36 -1.69
CA PHE A 181 -6.72 8.07 -0.41
C PHE A 181 -7.99 8.60 0.27
N LYS A 182 -9.15 8.62 -0.42
CA LYS A 182 -10.37 9.27 0.11
C LYS A 182 -11.33 8.34 0.88
N PHE A 183 -10.96 7.09 1.17
CA PHE A 183 -11.85 6.14 1.84
C PHE A 183 -11.38 5.60 3.20
N HIS A 184 -10.33 6.17 3.82
CA HIS A 184 -9.89 5.71 5.15
C HIS A 184 -9.72 6.81 6.21
N SER A 185 -10.23 8.02 5.96
CA SER A 185 -10.22 9.13 6.94
C SER A 185 -11.61 9.49 7.48
N MET A 186 -12.59 8.58 7.39
CA MET A 186 -13.90 8.72 8.06
C MET A 186 -14.30 7.39 8.69
N SER A 187 -13.64 7.03 9.79
CA SER A 187 -14.19 6.25 10.91
C SER A 187 -13.11 6.10 11.98
N LEU A 188 -12.77 7.22 12.60
CA LEU A 188 -12.35 7.34 14.00
C LEU A 188 -13.02 8.59 14.55
#